data_AF-A0A7V4HAP1-F1
#
_entry.id   AF-A0A7V4HAP1-F1
#
_cell.length_a   1.000
_cell.length_b   1.000
_cell.length_c   1.000
_cell.angle_alpha   90.00
_cell.angle_beta   90.00
_cell.angle_gamma   90.00
#
_symmetry.space_group_name_H-M   'P 1'
#
loop_
_entity.id
_entity.type
_entity.pdbx_description
1 polymer ?
#
loop_
_entity_poly.entity_id
_entity_poly.type
_entity_poly.pdbx_seq_one_letter_code
_entity_poly.pdbx_strand_id
1 'polypeptide(L)'
;MSKVEWKILIIWLFTIIALRLCLLLPHRYFEGVQQVNTWIQILIGIIFIVLANKSKGSEKGLYINLSVLYGFVIFKFLSSFIGRGAFIDDPTAGFYYHFYINSIGDAFICILIIFYFVVDYVLREKELKLKYLISSLSAAVLITFLFSSFIFSPSNLKQEQDYITYQKLAKVWTDQTEISGRIPTNGEFLQAISKLPDITNFEYNAIRSEIDTWRDYIKSGAGTALFWRPVAKIITGIDLIIWFTVVILLFIIYKIDKPYYAYMDKVLILILLIYSLEIFHDWSASQISGMEDFRIIFTTSQYFTVFLFLFLVYVLHLKLRFIISPVGLFYGEKLSTQPGQVTRWRDEIDNLILKLFTKRAQSTKRVANINNKRG
;
A
#
# COMPACT_ATOMS: atom_id res chain seq x y z
N MET A 1 -18.84 21.45 -15.76
CA MET A 1 -17.88 20.36 -15.98
C MET A 1 -17.11 20.66 -17.27
N SER A 2 -15.78 20.64 -17.24
CA SER A 2 -14.94 20.97 -18.40
C SER A 2 -14.91 19.84 -19.43
N LYS A 3 -14.52 20.13 -20.68
CA LYS A 3 -14.33 19.10 -21.73
C LYS A 3 -13.33 18.01 -21.31
N VAL A 4 -12.34 18.35 -20.47
CA VAL A 4 -11.33 17.41 -19.95
C VAL A 4 -11.94 16.48 -18.90
N GLU A 5 -12.70 17.04 -17.95
CA GLU A 5 -13.41 16.27 -16.92
C GLU A 5 -14.38 15.26 -17.55
N TRP A 6 -15.06 15.64 -18.63
CA TRP A 6 -15.96 14.75 -19.38
C TRP A 6 -15.25 13.58 -20.04
N LYS A 7 -14.08 13.83 -20.65
CA LYS A 7 -13.24 12.76 -21.22
C LYS A 7 -12.76 11.77 -20.16
N ILE A 8 -12.33 12.27 -19.00
CA ILE A 8 -11.91 11.41 -17.87
C ILE A 8 -13.07 10.50 -17.44
N LEU A 9 -14.27 11.07 -17.27
CA LEU A 9 -15.46 10.32 -16.86
C LEU A 9 -15.81 9.21 -17.86
N ILE A 10 -15.82 9.51 -19.17
CA ILE A 10 -16.13 8.51 -20.21
C ILE A 10 -15.12 7.37 -20.19
N ILE A 11 -13.82 7.67 -20.17
CA ILE A 11 -12.76 6.64 -20.17
C ILE A 11 -12.90 5.77 -18.93
N TRP A 12 -13.14 6.37 -17.77
CA TRP A 12 -13.31 5.64 -16.52
C TRP A 12 -14.53 4.71 -16.54
N LEU A 13 -15.69 5.20 -16.97
CA LEU A 13 -16.91 4.39 -17.09
C LEU A 13 -16.73 3.25 -18.08
N PHE A 14 -16.10 3.50 -19.23
CA PHE A 14 -15.79 2.46 -20.21
C PHE A 14 -14.89 1.37 -19.62
N THR A 15 -13.85 1.76 -18.88
CA THR A 15 -12.95 0.80 -18.21
C THR A 15 -13.69 0.00 -17.14
N ILE A 16 -14.57 0.62 -16.34
CA ILE A 16 -15.41 -0.10 -15.36
C ILE A 16 -16.27 -1.15 -16.07
N ILE A 17 -16.94 -0.77 -17.15
CA ILE A 17 -17.80 -1.68 -17.93
C ILE A 17 -16.96 -2.82 -18.49
N ALA A 18 -15.80 -2.55 -19.09
CA ALA A 18 -14.91 -3.57 -19.62
C ALA A 18 -14.46 -4.56 -18.53
N LEU A 19 -14.02 -4.07 -17.38
CA LEU A 19 -13.62 -4.94 -16.26
C LEU A 19 -14.79 -5.73 -15.68
N ARG A 20 -15.99 -5.13 -15.63
CA ARG A 20 -17.22 -5.84 -15.22
C ARG A 20 -17.56 -6.97 -16.19
N LEU A 21 -17.41 -6.76 -17.49
CA LEU A 21 -17.59 -7.82 -18.48
C LEU A 21 -16.54 -8.92 -18.35
N CYS A 22 -15.29 -8.59 -17.99
CA CYS A 22 -14.26 -9.61 -17.72
C CYS A 22 -14.67 -10.55 -16.58
N LEU A 23 -15.41 -10.09 -15.57
CA LEU A 23 -15.92 -10.94 -14.48
C LEU A 23 -16.97 -11.97 -14.93
N LEU A 24 -17.40 -11.96 -16.20
CA LEU A 24 -18.19 -13.06 -16.77
C LEU A 24 -17.33 -14.32 -17.04
N LEU A 25 -16.00 -14.17 -17.09
CA LEU A 25 -15.07 -15.28 -17.24
C LEU A 25 -14.85 -16.02 -15.90
N PRO A 26 -14.38 -17.28 -15.89
CA PRO A 26 -14.06 -17.99 -14.66
C PRO A 26 -13.00 -17.25 -13.83
N HIS A 27 -13.35 -16.88 -12.61
CA HIS A 27 -12.51 -16.09 -11.71
C HIS A 27 -12.73 -16.47 -10.25
N ARG A 28 -11.78 -16.10 -9.39
CA ARG A 28 -11.94 -16.19 -7.93
C ARG A 28 -12.94 -15.13 -7.46
N TYR A 29 -13.59 -15.40 -6.33
CA TYR A 29 -14.48 -14.45 -5.69
C TYR A 29 -13.77 -13.10 -5.49
N PHE A 30 -14.44 -12.02 -5.88
CA PHE A 30 -13.89 -10.67 -5.88
C PHE A 30 -14.87 -9.75 -5.14
N GLU A 31 -14.49 -9.28 -3.96
CA GLU A 31 -15.38 -8.56 -3.05
C GLU A 31 -15.85 -7.20 -3.61
N GLY A 32 -17.07 -6.79 -3.25
CA GLY A 32 -17.66 -5.54 -3.74
C GLY A 32 -16.85 -4.30 -3.37
N VAL A 33 -16.33 -4.22 -2.13
CA VAL A 33 -15.49 -3.09 -1.69
C VAL A 33 -14.13 -3.09 -2.42
N GLN A 34 -13.56 -4.27 -2.70
CA GLN A 34 -12.33 -4.40 -3.49
C GLN A 34 -12.52 -3.92 -4.94
N GLN A 35 -13.70 -4.16 -5.51
CA GLN A 35 -14.08 -3.63 -6.83
C GLN A 35 -14.16 -2.10 -6.82
N VAL A 36 -14.82 -1.51 -5.82
CA VAL A 36 -14.90 -0.04 -5.67
C VAL A 36 -13.50 0.55 -5.53
N ASN A 37 -12.66 -0.05 -4.69
CA ASN A 37 -11.27 0.36 -4.53
C ASN A 37 -10.52 0.34 -5.88
N THR A 38 -10.62 -0.77 -6.62
CA THR A 38 -10.02 -0.94 -7.95
C THR A 38 -10.46 0.17 -8.92
N TRP A 39 -11.76 0.47 -8.95
CA TRP A 39 -12.31 1.52 -9.82
C TRP A 39 -11.77 2.91 -9.48
N ILE A 40 -11.67 3.24 -8.21
CA ILE A 40 -11.15 4.56 -7.80
C ILE A 40 -9.65 4.67 -8.12
N GLN A 41 -8.87 3.60 -7.93
CA GLN A 41 -7.46 3.59 -8.34
C GLN A 41 -7.31 3.79 -9.85
N ILE A 42 -8.14 3.13 -10.68
CA ILE A 42 -8.16 3.37 -12.13
C ILE A 42 -8.48 4.83 -12.46
N LEU A 43 -9.46 5.44 -11.78
CA LEU A 43 -9.78 6.86 -11.94
C LEU A 43 -8.58 7.75 -11.61
N ILE A 44 -7.90 7.48 -10.48
CA ILE A 44 -6.70 8.19 -10.06
C ILE A 44 -5.60 8.05 -11.14
N GLY A 45 -5.37 6.85 -11.65
CA GLY A 45 -4.43 6.58 -12.73
C GLY A 45 -4.73 7.38 -14.00
N ILE A 46 -6.00 7.41 -14.44
CA ILE A 46 -6.45 8.20 -15.60
C ILE A 46 -6.21 9.70 -15.35
N ILE A 47 -6.55 10.21 -14.16
CA ILE A 47 -6.32 11.63 -13.83
C ILE A 47 -4.84 11.96 -13.91
N PHE A 48 -3.95 11.10 -13.38
CA PHE A 48 -2.51 11.29 -13.49
C PHE A 48 -1.99 11.27 -14.93
N ILE A 49 -2.52 10.41 -15.81
CA ILE A 49 -2.18 10.44 -17.25
C ILE A 49 -2.55 11.80 -17.86
N VAL A 50 -3.74 12.32 -17.53
CA VAL A 50 -4.19 13.63 -18.03
C VAL A 50 -3.31 14.76 -17.48
N LEU A 51 -2.92 14.71 -16.20
CA LEU A 51 -2.00 15.67 -15.61
C LEU A 51 -0.61 15.59 -16.27
N ALA A 52 -0.08 14.40 -16.51
CA ALA A 52 1.19 14.18 -17.20
C ALA A 52 1.20 14.81 -18.61
N ASN A 53 0.09 14.70 -19.34
CA ASN A 53 -0.04 15.31 -20.67
C ASN A 53 -0.08 16.84 -20.64
N LYS A 54 -0.44 17.45 -19.51
CA LYS A 54 -0.48 18.90 -19.32
C LYS A 54 0.79 19.47 -18.67
N SER A 55 1.61 18.61 -18.07
CA SER A 55 2.87 18.98 -17.43
C SER A 55 4.07 18.86 -18.37
N LYS A 56 5.15 19.56 -18.01
CA LYS A 56 6.42 19.56 -18.75
C LYS A 56 7.58 19.10 -17.85
N GLY A 57 8.67 18.66 -18.47
CA GLY A 57 9.91 18.30 -17.78
C GLY A 57 9.74 17.16 -16.78
N SER A 58 10.33 17.32 -15.60
CA SER A 58 10.30 16.33 -14.51
C SER A 58 8.93 16.11 -13.88
N GLU A 59 8.07 17.15 -13.81
CA GLU A 59 6.72 17.04 -13.25
C GLU A 59 5.88 16.02 -14.04
N LYS A 60 6.06 15.98 -15.36
CA LYS A 60 5.45 14.97 -16.23
C LYS A 60 5.88 13.55 -15.83
N GLY A 61 7.17 13.34 -15.53
CA GLY A 61 7.69 12.05 -15.10
C GLY A 61 7.06 11.55 -13.80
N LEU A 62 6.85 12.45 -12.83
CA LEU A 62 6.15 12.12 -11.57
C LEU A 62 4.74 11.61 -11.82
N TYR A 63 3.97 12.32 -12.65
CA TYR A 63 2.60 11.93 -12.95
C TYR A 63 2.51 10.63 -13.74
N ILE A 64 3.48 10.35 -14.63
CA ILE A 64 3.56 9.05 -15.29
C ILE A 64 3.80 7.95 -14.24
N ASN A 65 4.76 8.13 -13.33
CA ASN A 65 5.05 7.12 -12.32
C ASN A 65 3.86 6.86 -11.39
N LEU A 66 3.18 7.91 -10.94
CA LEU A 66 1.94 7.76 -10.17
C LEU A 66 0.83 7.09 -10.97
N SER A 67 0.69 7.40 -12.27
CA SER A 67 -0.28 6.70 -13.12
C SER A 67 0.01 5.22 -13.25
N VAL A 68 1.29 4.83 -13.29
CA VAL A 68 1.71 3.42 -13.33
C VAL A 68 1.36 2.73 -12.01
N LEU A 69 1.62 3.34 -10.85
CA LEU A 69 1.23 2.79 -9.55
C LEU A 69 -0.27 2.50 -9.46
N TYR A 70 -1.09 3.51 -9.71
CA TYR A 70 -2.54 3.34 -9.59
C TYR A 70 -3.12 2.51 -10.76
N GLY A 71 -2.46 2.49 -11.91
CA GLY A 71 -2.79 1.61 -13.04
C GLY A 71 -2.40 0.14 -12.81
N PHE A 72 -1.42 -0.12 -11.95
CA PHE A 72 -0.95 -1.47 -11.64
C PHE A 72 -2.04 -2.33 -10.98
N VAL A 73 -3.10 -1.70 -10.45
CA VAL A 73 -4.31 -2.37 -9.96
C VAL A 73 -4.97 -3.27 -11.02
N ILE A 74 -4.76 -3.00 -12.32
CA ILE A 74 -5.25 -3.87 -13.40
C ILE A 74 -4.53 -5.23 -13.36
N PHE A 75 -3.23 -5.26 -13.12
CA PHE A 75 -2.48 -6.52 -12.96
C PHE A 75 -2.93 -7.25 -11.70
N LYS A 76 -3.15 -6.53 -10.59
CA LYS A 76 -3.74 -7.12 -9.38
C LYS A 76 -5.12 -7.72 -9.65
N PHE A 77 -5.96 -7.06 -10.44
CA PHE A 77 -7.27 -7.57 -10.87
C PHE A 77 -7.14 -8.86 -11.68
N LEU A 78 -6.18 -8.92 -12.61
CA LEU A 78 -5.91 -10.11 -13.42
C LEU A 78 -5.55 -11.35 -12.58
N SER A 79 -4.98 -11.18 -11.39
CA SER A 79 -4.68 -12.30 -10.46
C SER A 79 -5.92 -13.13 -10.10
N SER A 80 -7.13 -12.56 -10.20
CA SER A 80 -8.39 -13.27 -9.95
C SER A 80 -8.68 -14.34 -10.99
N PHE A 81 -8.11 -14.24 -12.19
CA PHE A 81 -8.33 -15.17 -13.31
C PHE A 81 -7.25 -16.26 -13.41
N ILE A 82 -6.04 -16.00 -12.86
CA ILE A 82 -4.91 -16.91 -12.94
C ILE A 82 -5.14 -18.14 -12.03
N GLY A 83 -5.02 -19.34 -12.61
CA GLY A 83 -5.33 -20.63 -12.00
C GLY A 83 -6.82 -20.96 -11.93
N ARG A 84 -7.69 -20.18 -12.59
CA ARG A 84 -9.14 -20.41 -12.65
C ARG A 84 -9.70 -20.34 -14.07
N GLY A 85 -9.43 -19.22 -14.76
CA GLY A 85 -9.80 -19.02 -16.17
C GLY A 85 -8.61 -19.11 -17.12
N ALA A 86 -7.42 -18.77 -16.64
CA ALA A 86 -6.16 -18.90 -17.37
C ALA A 86 -5.19 -19.80 -16.59
N PHE A 87 -4.36 -20.58 -17.30
CA PHE A 87 -3.39 -21.51 -16.70
C PHE A 87 -4.03 -22.51 -15.71
N ILE A 88 -5.17 -23.10 -16.10
CA ILE A 88 -5.96 -24.02 -15.26
C ILE A 88 -5.17 -25.29 -14.93
N ASP A 89 -4.37 -25.76 -15.89
CA ASP A 89 -3.59 -26.99 -15.77
C ASP A 89 -2.36 -26.86 -14.87
N ASP A 90 -1.99 -25.63 -14.49
CA ASP A 90 -0.85 -25.36 -13.60
C ASP A 90 -1.33 -24.97 -12.19
N PRO A 91 -1.25 -25.88 -11.20
CA PRO A 91 -1.69 -25.61 -9.83
C PRO A 91 -0.85 -24.53 -9.12
N THR A 92 0.33 -24.18 -9.66
CA THR A 92 1.25 -23.20 -9.08
C THR A 92 1.15 -21.82 -9.71
N ALA A 93 0.51 -21.68 -10.89
CA ALA A 93 0.43 -20.41 -11.62
C ALA A 93 -0.15 -19.29 -10.76
N GLY A 94 -1.21 -19.59 -10.00
CA GLY A 94 -1.84 -18.62 -9.10
C GLY A 94 -0.92 -18.13 -7.98
N PHE A 95 -0.05 -19.01 -7.48
CA PHE A 95 0.94 -18.68 -6.45
C PHE A 95 2.04 -17.79 -7.03
N TYR A 96 2.66 -18.19 -8.14
CA TYR A 96 3.75 -17.45 -8.76
C TYR A 96 3.31 -16.07 -9.25
N TYR A 97 2.10 -15.96 -9.81
CA TYR A 97 1.56 -14.66 -10.20
C TYR A 97 1.40 -13.75 -8.99
N HIS A 98 0.84 -14.26 -7.88
CA HIS A 98 0.70 -13.47 -6.67
C HIS A 98 2.08 -13.03 -6.13
N PHE A 99 3.04 -13.94 -6.04
CA PHE A 99 4.37 -13.64 -5.52
C PHE A 99 5.12 -12.61 -6.38
N TYR A 100 5.25 -12.85 -7.69
CA TYR A 100 6.05 -11.98 -8.56
C TYR A 100 5.33 -10.70 -8.97
N ILE A 101 4.04 -10.75 -9.28
CA ILE A 101 3.30 -9.59 -9.77
C ILE A 101 2.69 -8.80 -8.62
N ASN A 102 1.89 -9.46 -7.76
CA ASN A 102 1.16 -8.72 -6.72
C ASN A 102 2.08 -8.28 -5.57
N SER A 103 3.07 -9.08 -5.17
CA SER A 103 3.99 -8.73 -4.08
C SER A 103 5.22 -7.98 -4.59
N ILE A 104 6.09 -8.65 -5.36
CA ILE A 104 7.37 -8.06 -5.81
C ILE A 104 7.15 -6.89 -6.78
N GLY A 105 6.27 -7.05 -7.77
CA GLY A 105 6.00 -6.02 -8.77
C GLY A 105 5.42 -4.74 -8.16
N ASP A 106 4.46 -4.88 -7.24
CA ASP A 106 3.87 -3.75 -6.53
C ASP A 106 4.91 -3.04 -5.64
N ALA A 107 5.63 -3.81 -4.81
CA ALA A 107 6.73 -3.30 -3.99
C ALA A 107 7.78 -2.54 -4.81
N PHE A 108 8.17 -3.08 -5.97
CA PHE A 108 9.12 -2.44 -6.87
C PHE A 108 8.60 -1.10 -7.38
N ILE A 109 7.34 -1.02 -7.84
CA ILE A 109 6.74 0.23 -8.34
C ILE A 109 6.65 1.28 -7.22
N CYS A 110 6.23 0.85 -6.02
CA CYS A 110 6.13 1.72 -4.84
C CYS A 110 7.49 2.34 -4.48
N ILE A 111 8.53 1.52 -4.37
CA ILE A 111 9.90 1.99 -4.07
C ILE A 111 10.44 2.86 -5.22
N LEU A 112 10.25 2.45 -6.47
CA LEU A 112 10.68 3.22 -7.65
C LEU A 112 10.13 4.64 -7.61
N ILE A 113 8.83 4.80 -7.30
CA ILE A 113 8.18 6.11 -7.22
C ILE A 113 8.79 6.96 -6.12
N ILE A 114 8.98 6.39 -4.94
CA ILE A 114 9.48 7.13 -3.79
C ILE A 114 10.94 7.53 -3.98
N PHE A 115 11.77 6.65 -4.54
CA PHE A 115 13.12 7.02 -4.95
C PHE A 115 13.12 8.04 -6.09
N TYR A 116 12.17 7.96 -7.02
CA TYR A 116 12.02 8.96 -8.06
C TYR A 116 11.62 10.33 -7.48
N PHE A 117 10.76 10.39 -6.46
CA PHE A 117 10.46 11.62 -5.74
C PHE A 117 11.71 12.24 -5.11
N VAL A 118 12.51 11.43 -4.40
CA VAL A 118 13.76 11.91 -3.77
C VAL A 118 14.75 12.39 -4.83
N VAL A 119 14.99 11.58 -5.86
CA VAL A 119 15.94 11.89 -6.93
C VAL A 119 15.50 13.13 -7.72
N ASP A 120 14.20 13.26 -8.03
CA ASP A 120 13.68 14.45 -8.70
C ASP A 120 13.76 15.71 -7.82
N TYR A 121 13.55 15.56 -6.51
CA TYR A 121 13.69 16.67 -5.57
C TYR A 121 15.15 17.15 -5.43
N VAL A 122 16.09 16.22 -5.30
CA VAL A 122 17.53 16.52 -5.11
C VAL A 122 18.19 16.94 -6.42
N LEU A 123 17.95 16.20 -7.51
CA LEU A 123 18.59 16.39 -8.81
C LEU A 123 17.65 17.07 -9.82
N ARG A 124 16.90 18.09 -9.37
CA ARG A 124 15.82 18.73 -10.15
C ARG A 124 16.23 19.14 -11.56
N GLU A 125 17.43 19.68 -11.73
CA GLU A 125 17.96 20.20 -13.00
C GLU A 125 18.50 19.10 -13.94
N LYS A 126 18.65 17.86 -13.46
CA LYS A 126 19.17 16.77 -14.28
C LYS A 126 18.13 16.21 -15.23
N GLU A 127 18.61 15.60 -16.31
CA GLU A 127 17.77 14.97 -17.32
C GLU A 127 16.90 13.84 -16.76
N LEU A 128 15.72 13.69 -17.34
CA LEU A 128 14.74 12.67 -16.96
C LEU A 128 15.32 11.24 -16.98
N LYS A 129 16.15 10.93 -17.99
CA LYS A 129 16.76 9.60 -18.15
C LYS A 129 17.65 9.22 -16.96
N LEU A 130 18.47 10.17 -16.49
CA LEU A 130 19.35 9.94 -15.35
C LEU A 130 18.55 9.69 -14.07
N LYS A 131 17.45 10.44 -13.88
CA LYS A 131 16.57 10.26 -12.72
C LYS A 131 15.97 8.86 -12.70
N TYR A 132 15.41 8.41 -13.83
CA TYR A 132 14.89 7.05 -13.95
C TYR A 132 15.95 5.97 -13.74
N LEU A 133 17.16 6.16 -14.29
CA LEU A 133 18.25 5.21 -14.12
C LEU A 133 18.60 5.03 -12.64
N ILE A 134 18.82 6.14 -11.92
CA ILE A 134 19.16 6.11 -10.49
C ILE A 134 18.02 5.46 -9.70
N SER A 135 16.78 5.92 -9.86
CA SER A 135 15.64 5.40 -9.10
C SER A 135 15.38 3.92 -9.38
N SER A 136 15.52 3.48 -10.63
CA SER A 136 15.31 2.08 -11.01
C SER A 136 16.42 1.17 -10.48
N LEU A 137 17.67 1.59 -10.58
CA LEU A 137 18.79 0.83 -10.01
C LEU A 137 18.67 0.74 -8.48
N SER A 138 18.36 1.84 -7.80
CA SER A 138 18.16 1.83 -6.35
C SER A 138 16.98 0.92 -5.95
N ALA A 139 15.86 0.98 -6.67
CA ALA A 139 14.72 0.12 -6.40
C ALA A 139 15.04 -1.36 -6.65
N ALA A 140 15.71 -1.69 -7.76
CA ALA A 140 16.10 -3.05 -8.11
C ALA A 140 17.08 -3.64 -7.09
N VAL A 141 18.09 -2.88 -6.66
CA VAL A 141 19.04 -3.31 -5.63
C VAL A 141 18.31 -3.58 -4.31
N LEU A 142 17.44 -2.66 -3.88
CA LEU A 142 16.71 -2.82 -2.61
C LEU A 142 15.75 -4.03 -2.66
N ILE A 143 14.97 -4.19 -3.74
CA ILE A 143 14.05 -5.32 -3.89
C ILE A 143 14.81 -6.65 -3.95
N THR A 144 15.89 -6.71 -4.73
CA THR A 144 16.72 -7.93 -4.82
C THR A 144 17.33 -8.29 -3.47
N PHE A 145 17.78 -7.29 -2.71
CA PHE A 145 18.31 -7.50 -1.36
C PHE A 145 17.25 -8.03 -0.40
N LEU A 146 16.09 -7.36 -0.33
CA LEU A 146 15.01 -7.72 0.60
C LEU A 146 14.35 -9.06 0.27
N PHE A 147 14.20 -9.40 -1.02
CA PHE A 147 13.59 -10.65 -1.47
C PHE A 147 14.61 -11.75 -1.81
N SER A 148 15.89 -11.56 -1.51
CA SER A 148 16.99 -12.45 -1.94
C SER A 148 16.75 -13.93 -1.62
N SER A 149 16.20 -14.25 -0.45
CA SER A 149 15.88 -15.62 0.00
C SER A 149 14.80 -16.32 -0.84
N PHE A 150 13.96 -15.56 -1.55
CA PHE A 150 12.75 -16.06 -2.20
C PHE A 150 12.67 -15.75 -3.70
N ILE A 151 13.37 -14.73 -4.20
CA ILE A 151 13.21 -14.24 -5.56
C ILE A 151 13.56 -15.30 -6.62
N PHE A 152 14.59 -16.10 -6.37
CA PHE A 152 15.03 -17.18 -7.27
C PHE A 152 14.37 -18.52 -6.94
N SER A 153 13.88 -18.69 -5.71
CA SER A 153 13.25 -19.93 -5.24
C SER A 153 12.05 -19.61 -4.33
N PRO A 154 10.90 -19.18 -4.88
CA PRO A 154 9.73 -18.81 -4.05
C PRO A 154 9.20 -19.97 -3.20
N SER A 155 9.50 -21.22 -3.60
CA SER A 155 9.21 -22.42 -2.82
C SER A 155 9.88 -22.45 -1.45
N ASN A 156 10.95 -21.68 -1.23
CA ASN A 156 11.60 -21.55 0.07
C ASN A 156 10.66 -21.01 1.15
N LEU A 157 9.56 -20.34 0.79
CA LEU A 157 8.50 -19.97 1.74
C LEU A 157 7.92 -21.18 2.48
N LYS A 158 7.97 -22.38 1.88
CA LYS A 158 7.53 -23.63 2.54
C LYS A 158 8.51 -24.11 3.62
N GLN A 159 9.73 -23.59 3.63
CA GLN A 159 10.79 -23.98 4.56
C GLN A 159 10.83 -23.07 5.81
N GLU A 160 9.94 -22.09 5.88
CA GLU A 160 9.85 -21.17 7.01
C GLU A 160 9.32 -21.89 8.25
N GLN A 161 9.99 -21.66 9.40
CA GLN A 161 9.78 -22.43 10.63
C GLN A 161 8.34 -22.40 11.12
N ASP A 162 7.67 -21.25 11.06
CA ASP A 162 6.27 -21.10 11.48
C ASP A 162 5.34 -22.00 10.63
N TYR A 163 5.60 -22.06 9.32
CA TYR A 163 4.79 -22.85 8.40
C TYR A 163 5.08 -24.34 8.53
N ILE A 164 6.35 -24.74 8.70
CA ILE A 164 6.72 -26.12 9.01
C ILE A 164 6.04 -26.58 10.32
N THR A 165 6.09 -25.74 11.35
CA THR A 165 5.48 -26.03 12.65
C THR A 165 3.97 -26.19 12.50
N TYR A 166 3.30 -25.28 11.79
CA TYR A 166 1.88 -25.41 11.46
C TYR A 166 1.56 -26.73 10.77
N GLN A 167 2.31 -27.12 9.73
CA GLN A 167 2.05 -28.37 9.01
C GLN A 167 2.20 -29.60 9.92
N LYS A 168 3.23 -29.63 10.78
CA LYS A 168 3.44 -30.71 11.76
C LYS A 168 2.28 -30.77 12.74
N LEU A 169 1.90 -29.64 13.32
CA LEU A 169 0.84 -29.54 14.33
C LEU A 169 -0.55 -29.84 13.74
N ALA A 170 -0.84 -29.37 12.52
CA ALA A 170 -2.07 -29.67 11.82
C ALA A 170 -2.23 -31.17 11.54
N LYS A 171 -1.14 -31.87 11.20
CA LYS A 171 -1.16 -33.33 11.05
C LYS A 171 -1.50 -34.03 12.37
N VAL A 172 -0.80 -33.67 13.46
CA VAL A 172 -1.07 -34.23 14.80
C VAL A 172 -2.52 -33.98 15.22
N TRP A 173 -3.04 -32.79 14.94
CA TRP A 173 -4.42 -32.43 15.22
C TRP A 173 -5.42 -33.32 14.47
N THR A 174 -5.21 -33.52 13.17
CA THR A 174 -6.05 -34.38 12.33
C THR A 174 -6.00 -35.82 12.83
N ASP A 175 -4.80 -36.37 13.06
CA ASP A 175 -4.62 -37.75 13.56
C ASP A 175 -5.34 -37.95 14.90
N GLN A 176 -5.24 -37.00 15.83
CA GLN A 176 -5.95 -37.07 17.12
C GLN A 176 -7.46 -36.90 16.98
N THR A 177 -7.93 -36.08 16.04
CA THR A 177 -9.35 -35.90 15.77
C THR A 177 -9.95 -37.18 15.20
N GLU A 178 -9.23 -37.87 14.30
CA GLU A 178 -9.63 -39.16 13.74
C GLU A 178 -9.66 -40.27 14.81
N ILE A 179 -8.66 -40.34 15.69
CA ILE A 179 -8.60 -41.34 16.77
C ILE A 179 -9.71 -41.12 17.80
N SER A 180 -9.94 -39.87 18.22
CA SER A 180 -10.87 -39.56 19.31
C SER A 180 -12.31 -39.32 18.85
N GLY A 181 -12.55 -39.13 17.54
CA GLY A 181 -13.85 -38.76 16.99
C GLY A 181 -14.35 -37.37 17.40
N ARG A 182 -13.51 -36.56 18.07
CA ARG A 182 -13.86 -35.23 18.56
C ARG A 182 -12.66 -34.28 18.47
N ILE A 183 -12.93 -32.99 18.70
CA ILE A 183 -11.88 -31.99 18.83
C ILE A 183 -11.01 -32.34 20.06
N PRO A 184 -9.67 -32.48 19.89
CA PRO A 184 -8.78 -32.79 21.00
C PRO A 184 -8.69 -31.61 21.99
N THR A 185 -8.57 -31.92 23.27
CA THR A 185 -8.29 -30.95 24.33
C THR A 185 -6.84 -30.49 24.28
N ASN A 186 -6.51 -29.35 24.90
CA ASN A 186 -5.13 -28.85 24.94
C ASN A 186 -4.16 -29.87 25.57
N GLY A 187 -4.61 -30.63 26.58
CA GLY A 187 -3.79 -31.68 27.21
C GLY A 187 -3.49 -32.84 26.26
N GLU A 188 -4.51 -33.34 25.56
CA GLU A 188 -4.37 -34.43 24.57
C GLU A 188 -3.48 -34.00 23.41
N PHE A 189 -3.66 -32.77 22.92
CA PHE A 189 -2.86 -32.23 21.84
C PHE A 189 -1.39 -32.06 22.23
N LEU A 190 -1.11 -31.49 23.40
CA LEU A 190 0.26 -31.35 23.92
C LEU A 190 0.92 -32.71 24.18
N GLN A 191 0.17 -33.69 24.70
CA GLN A 191 0.68 -35.04 24.91
C GLN A 191 1.01 -35.75 23.58
N ALA A 192 0.24 -35.51 22.53
CA ALA A 192 0.54 -36.02 21.20
C ALA A 192 1.78 -35.35 20.61
N ILE A 193 1.90 -34.02 20.78
CA ILE A 193 3.07 -33.25 20.35
C ILE A 193 4.35 -33.71 21.07
N SER A 194 4.30 -33.99 22.37
CA SER A 194 5.47 -34.44 23.14
C SER A 194 6.00 -35.82 22.72
N LYS A 195 5.23 -36.57 21.93
CA LYS A 195 5.62 -37.88 21.38
C LYS A 195 6.24 -37.78 19.99
N LEU A 196 6.33 -36.59 19.41
CA LEU A 196 6.99 -36.40 18.12
C LEU A 196 8.49 -36.72 18.24
N PRO A 197 9.06 -37.51 17.31
CA PRO A 197 10.44 -37.99 17.43
C PRO A 197 11.49 -36.86 17.36
N ASP A 198 11.18 -35.75 16.69
CA ASP A 198 12.12 -34.67 16.41
C ASP A 198 11.74 -33.34 17.09
N ILE A 199 10.99 -33.36 18.20
CA ILE A 199 10.65 -32.13 18.93
C ILE A 199 11.63 -31.89 20.07
N THR A 200 12.31 -30.76 20.04
CA THR A 200 13.18 -30.36 21.15
C THR A 200 12.36 -29.86 22.34
N ASN A 201 12.92 -29.93 23.56
CA ASN A 201 12.28 -29.36 24.75
C ASN A 201 12.01 -27.86 24.59
N PHE A 202 12.87 -27.14 23.86
CA PHE A 202 12.69 -25.72 23.57
C PHE A 202 11.46 -25.48 22.68
N GLU A 203 11.35 -26.20 21.55
CA GLU A 203 10.21 -26.10 20.64
C GLU A 203 8.91 -26.52 21.33
N TYR A 204 8.94 -27.60 22.11
CA TYR A 204 7.78 -28.04 22.88
C TYR A 204 7.29 -26.97 23.86
N ASN A 205 8.21 -26.33 24.59
CA ASN A 205 7.86 -25.26 25.52
C ASN A 205 7.32 -24.01 24.81
N ALA A 206 7.87 -23.65 23.64
CA ALA A 206 7.37 -22.55 22.82
C ALA A 206 5.94 -22.83 22.30
N ILE A 207 5.70 -24.04 21.79
CA ILE A 207 4.36 -24.46 21.36
C ILE A 207 3.39 -24.48 22.55
N ARG A 208 3.84 -24.96 23.70
CA ARG A 208 3.04 -25.00 24.93
C ARG A 208 2.62 -23.62 25.41
N SER A 209 3.51 -22.62 25.35
CA SER A 209 3.18 -21.24 25.72
C SER A 209 2.17 -20.57 24.78
N GLU A 210 2.06 -21.05 23.53
CA GLU A 210 1.21 -20.46 22.48
C GLU A 210 0.15 -21.45 21.98
N ILE A 211 -0.24 -22.43 22.81
CA ILE A 211 -1.05 -23.57 22.36
C ILE A 211 -2.42 -23.14 21.83
N ASP A 212 -3.03 -22.12 22.43
CA ASP A 212 -4.32 -21.60 21.99
C ASP A 212 -4.19 -20.89 20.63
N THR A 213 -3.11 -20.12 20.43
CA THR A 213 -2.81 -19.48 19.15
C THR A 213 -2.63 -20.51 18.03
N TRP A 214 -1.83 -21.55 18.26
CA TRP A 214 -1.62 -22.63 17.29
C TRP A 214 -2.91 -23.38 16.98
N ARG A 215 -3.73 -23.64 18.01
CA ARG A 215 -5.04 -24.27 17.84
C ARG A 215 -5.96 -23.42 16.97
N ASP A 216 -5.96 -22.11 17.14
CA ASP A 216 -6.79 -21.19 16.36
C ASP A 216 -6.35 -21.15 14.89
N TYR A 217 -5.04 -21.14 14.60
CA TYR A 217 -4.52 -21.28 13.24
C TYR A 217 -4.98 -22.59 12.58
N ILE A 218 -4.91 -23.71 13.31
CA ILE A 218 -5.28 -25.04 12.79
C ILE A 218 -6.79 -25.13 12.56
N LYS A 219 -7.60 -24.71 13.54
CA LYS A 219 -9.08 -24.75 13.45
C LYS A 219 -9.61 -23.85 12.35
N SER A 220 -9.00 -22.67 12.16
CA SER A 220 -9.42 -21.71 11.13
C SER A 220 -8.85 -22.00 9.74
N GLY A 221 -7.94 -22.98 9.61
CA GLY A 221 -7.25 -23.27 8.36
C GLY A 221 -6.33 -22.13 7.90
N ALA A 222 -5.87 -21.28 8.81
CA ALA A 222 -5.12 -20.07 8.51
C ALA A 222 -3.63 -20.30 8.18
N GLY A 223 -3.24 -21.51 7.77
CA GLY A 223 -1.88 -21.85 7.34
C GLY A 223 -1.38 -20.99 6.17
N THR A 224 -2.27 -20.49 5.31
CA THR A 224 -1.91 -19.56 4.23
C THR A 224 -1.38 -18.22 4.76
N ALA A 225 -1.88 -17.73 5.90
CA ALA A 225 -1.36 -16.50 6.51
C ALA A 225 0.07 -16.70 7.02
N LEU A 226 0.36 -17.85 7.63
CA LEU A 226 1.72 -18.22 8.07
C LEU A 226 2.68 -18.38 6.89
N PHE A 227 2.21 -18.96 5.79
CA PHE A 227 2.97 -19.12 4.56
C PHE A 227 3.40 -17.77 3.94
N TRP A 228 2.51 -16.78 3.94
CA TRP A 228 2.79 -15.45 3.37
C TRP A 228 3.42 -14.47 4.36
N ARG A 229 3.46 -14.79 5.66
CA ARG A 229 4.02 -13.93 6.71
C ARG A 229 5.43 -13.39 6.42
N PRO A 230 6.41 -14.16 5.90
CA PRO A 230 7.72 -13.61 5.58
C PRO A 230 7.65 -12.50 4.52
N VAL A 231 6.84 -12.71 3.47
CA VAL A 231 6.60 -11.71 2.42
C VAL A 231 5.91 -10.48 3.00
N ALA A 232 4.88 -10.67 3.82
CA ALA A 232 4.17 -9.57 4.49
C ALA A 232 5.12 -8.72 5.34
N LYS A 233 6.02 -9.34 6.12
CA LYS A 233 7.04 -8.61 6.91
C LYS A 233 7.97 -7.78 6.03
N ILE A 234 8.39 -8.31 4.88
CA ILE A 234 9.21 -7.57 3.91
C ILE A 234 8.44 -6.36 3.37
N ILE A 235 7.17 -6.56 2.99
CA ILE A 235 6.29 -5.49 2.47
C ILE A 235 6.08 -4.41 3.55
N THR A 236 5.80 -4.79 4.81
CA THR A 236 5.70 -3.82 5.92
C THR A 236 6.99 -3.02 6.08
N GLY A 237 8.16 -3.67 5.93
CA GLY A 237 9.46 -2.99 5.95
C GLY A 237 9.61 -1.97 4.83
N ILE A 238 9.14 -2.31 3.62
CA ILE A 238 9.12 -1.41 2.46
C ILE A 238 8.19 -0.22 2.71
N ASP A 239 6.99 -0.47 3.23
CA ASP A 239 6.02 0.58 3.54
C ASP A 239 6.56 1.55 4.59
N LEU A 240 7.30 1.04 5.59
CA LEU A 240 8.02 1.86 6.56
C LEU A 240 9.09 2.73 5.88
N ILE A 241 9.89 2.18 4.96
CA ILE A 241 10.88 2.96 4.19
C ILE A 241 10.20 4.08 3.43
N ILE A 242 9.07 3.79 2.78
CA ILE A 242 8.27 4.76 2.04
C ILE A 242 7.75 5.83 2.98
N TRP A 243 7.14 5.43 4.09
CA TRP A 243 6.62 6.33 5.11
C TRP A 243 7.70 7.29 5.61
N PHE A 244 8.86 6.77 6.04
CA PHE A 244 9.98 7.60 6.52
C PHE A 244 10.49 8.55 5.45
N THR A 245 10.61 8.08 4.20
CA THR A 245 11.06 8.92 3.09
C THR A 245 10.08 10.07 2.83
N VAL A 246 8.78 9.80 2.84
CA VAL A 246 7.74 10.83 2.66
C VAL A 246 7.74 11.82 3.82
N VAL A 247 7.90 11.37 5.07
CA VAL A 247 8.05 12.27 6.23
C VAL A 247 9.25 13.20 6.07
N ILE A 248 10.41 12.65 5.68
CA ILE A 248 11.62 13.44 5.46
C ILE A 248 11.40 14.46 4.33
N LEU A 249 10.82 14.04 3.20
CA LEU A 249 10.51 14.95 2.09
C LEU A 249 9.55 16.07 2.51
N LEU A 250 8.47 15.74 3.24
CA LEU A 250 7.53 16.73 3.77
C LEU A 250 8.21 17.67 4.76
N PHE A 251 9.02 17.15 5.68
CA PHE A 251 9.80 17.98 6.61
C PHE A 251 10.68 18.97 5.85
N ILE A 252 11.41 18.50 4.84
CA ILE A 252 12.27 19.34 4.01
C ILE A 252 11.45 20.40 3.27
N ILE A 253 10.34 20.02 2.60
CA ILE A 253 9.47 20.93 1.84
C ILE A 253 8.91 22.03 2.76
N TYR A 254 8.45 21.68 3.96
CA TYR A 254 7.80 22.64 4.87
C TYR A 254 8.80 23.46 5.70
N LYS A 255 9.98 22.91 6.03
CA LYS A 255 10.98 23.60 6.87
C LYS A 255 11.91 24.50 6.06
N ILE A 256 12.30 24.06 4.87
CA ILE A 256 13.20 24.81 3.98
C ILE A 256 12.39 25.73 3.04
N ASP A 257 11.07 25.59 3.00
CA ASP A 257 10.13 26.32 2.11
C ASP A 257 10.58 26.32 0.65
N LYS A 258 11.23 25.22 0.22
CA LYS A 258 11.60 25.03 -1.19
C LYS A 258 10.39 24.44 -1.91
N PRO A 259 9.68 25.22 -2.74
CA PRO A 259 8.46 24.74 -3.37
C PRO A 259 8.82 23.67 -4.42
N TYR A 260 8.22 22.48 -4.26
CA TYR A 260 8.44 21.35 -5.17
C TYR A 260 7.56 21.51 -6.41
N TYR A 261 6.30 21.10 -6.37
CA TYR A 261 5.28 21.45 -7.37
C TYR A 261 3.96 21.71 -6.68
N ALA A 262 3.09 22.52 -7.29
CA ALA A 262 1.78 22.81 -6.72
C ALA A 262 0.99 21.51 -6.46
N TYR A 263 0.41 21.39 -5.27
CA TYR A 263 -0.35 20.23 -4.76
C TYR A 263 0.42 18.94 -4.50
N MET A 264 1.73 18.87 -4.80
CA MET A 264 2.49 17.63 -4.54
C MET A 264 2.72 17.35 -3.06
N ASP A 265 2.77 18.40 -2.24
CA ASP A 265 2.72 18.29 -0.78
C ASP A 265 1.47 17.54 -0.30
N LYS A 266 0.30 17.87 -0.86
CA LYS A 266 -0.98 17.23 -0.52
C LYS A 266 -1.04 15.79 -0.99
N VAL A 267 -0.52 15.51 -2.18
CA VAL A 267 -0.37 14.13 -2.67
C VAL A 267 0.55 13.33 -1.74
N LEU A 268 1.70 13.89 -1.34
CA LEU A 268 2.62 13.24 -0.40
C LEU A 268 2.00 13.02 0.99
N ILE A 269 1.21 13.97 1.51
CA ILE A 269 0.45 13.78 2.77
C ILE A 269 -0.54 12.63 2.64
N LEU A 270 -1.25 12.53 1.51
CA LEU A 270 -2.18 11.43 1.29
C LEU A 270 -1.47 10.09 1.14
N ILE A 271 -0.36 10.06 0.40
CA ILE A 271 0.52 8.88 0.32
C ILE A 271 0.96 8.47 1.74
N LEU A 272 1.39 9.42 2.58
CA LEU A 272 1.77 9.13 3.96
C LEU A 272 0.64 8.44 4.74
N LEU A 273 -0.58 8.97 4.65
CA LEU A 273 -1.75 8.39 5.33
C LEU A 273 -2.11 7.00 4.79
N ILE A 274 -2.02 6.81 3.47
CA ILE A 274 -2.25 5.51 2.83
C ILE A 274 -1.22 4.50 3.35
N TYR A 275 0.07 4.82 3.32
CA TYR A 275 1.11 3.89 3.80
C TYR A 275 1.07 3.67 5.32
N SER A 276 0.64 4.65 6.12
CA SER A 276 0.35 4.41 7.55
C SER A 276 -0.73 3.36 7.75
N LEU A 277 -1.75 3.39 6.89
CA LEU A 277 -2.85 2.45 6.91
C LEU A 277 -2.39 1.05 6.44
N GLU A 278 -1.64 0.96 5.35
CA GLU A 278 -1.07 -0.32 4.87
C GLU A 278 -0.13 -0.95 5.92
N ILE A 279 0.77 -0.18 6.56
CA ILE A 279 1.61 -0.68 7.66
C ILE A 279 0.76 -1.25 8.79
N PHE A 280 -0.29 -0.53 9.20
CA PHE A 280 -1.19 -1.00 10.25
C PHE A 280 -1.90 -2.30 9.84
N HIS A 281 -2.28 -2.44 8.57
CA HIS A 281 -2.95 -3.63 8.07
C HIS A 281 -2.03 -4.82 7.99
N ASP A 282 -0.87 -4.69 7.36
CA ASP A 282 0.08 -5.79 7.22
C ASP A 282 0.59 -6.25 8.58
N TRP A 283 0.85 -5.29 9.48
CA TRP A 283 1.18 -5.62 10.86
C TRP A 283 0.04 -6.36 11.54
N SER A 284 -1.20 -5.87 11.49
CA SER A 284 -2.35 -6.54 12.10
C SER A 284 -2.58 -7.93 11.50
N ALA A 285 -2.52 -8.07 10.18
CA ALA A 285 -2.61 -9.33 9.45
C ALA A 285 -1.57 -10.35 9.91
N SER A 286 -0.36 -9.90 10.27
CA SER A 286 0.69 -10.78 10.78
C SER A 286 0.41 -11.34 12.18
N GLN A 287 -0.43 -10.65 12.96
CA GLN A 287 -0.72 -10.98 14.36
C GLN A 287 -2.02 -11.80 14.54
N ILE A 288 -2.96 -11.71 13.61
CA ILE A 288 -4.28 -12.34 13.75
C ILE A 288 -4.22 -13.85 13.48
N SER A 289 -4.68 -14.66 14.44
CA SER A 289 -4.78 -16.12 14.34
C SER A 289 -6.15 -16.63 13.82
N GLY A 290 -7.16 -15.77 13.79
CA GLY A 290 -8.54 -16.10 13.38
C GLY A 290 -8.96 -15.47 12.05
N MET A 291 -9.56 -16.27 11.16
CA MET A 291 -10.01 -15.80 9.85
C MET A 291 -11.12 -14.74 9.89
N GLU A 292 -12.01 -14.78 10.88
CA GLU A 292 -13.10 -13.80 11.00
C GLU A 292 -12.58 -12.42 11.43
N ASP A 293 -11.71 -12.38 12.45
CA ASP A 293 -11.06 -11.15 12.90
C ASP A 293 -10.21 -10.54 11.78
N PHE A 294 -9.51 -11.41 11.04
CA PHE A 294 -8.74 -11.00 9.86
C PHE A 294 -9.64 -10.34 8.82
N ARG A 295 -10.78 -10.96 8.52
CA ARG A 295 -11.74 -10.43 7.55
C ARG A 295 -12.33 -9.10 8.00
N ILE A 296 -12.74 -8.97 9.27
CA ILE A 296 -13.28 -7.72 9.81
C ILE A 296 -12.27 -6.59 9.69
N ILE A 297 -11.02 -6.85 10.11
CA ILE A 297 -9.95 -5.85 10.02
C ILE A 297 -9.71 -5.52 8.57
N PHE A 298 -9.53 -6.49 7.69
CA PHE A 298 -9.27 -6.30 6.26
C PHE A 298 -10.39 -5.56 5.50
N THR A 299 -11.65 -5.80 5.83
CA THR A 299 -12.77 -5.09 5.21
C THR A 299 -12.86 -3.64 5.72
N THR A 300 -12.72 -3.42 7.03
CA THR A 300 -12.73 -2.07 7.63
C THR A 300 -11.63 -1.19 7.04
N SER A 301 -10.45 -1.77 6.98
CA SER A 301 -9.24 -1.34 6.30
C SER A 301 -9.50 -0.83 4.87
N GLN A 302 -10.15 -1.65 4.04
CA GLN A 302 -10.47 -1.27 2.66
C GLN A 302 -11.41 -0.06 2.57
N TYR A 303 -12.36 0.10 3.49
CA TYR A 303 -13.21 1.29 3.53
C TYR A 303 -12.42 2.57 3.83
N PHE A 304 -11.45 2.52 4.74
CA PHE A 304 -10.56 3.65 4.99
C PHE A 304 -9.67 3.97 3.78
N THR A 305 -9.14 2.94 3.11
CA THR A 305 -8.37 3.14 1.86
C THR A 305 -9.22 3.79 0.77
N VAL A 306 -10.47 3.35 0.59
CA VAL A 306 -11.44 3.96 -0.34
C VAL A 306 -11.67 5.43 0.00
N PHE A 307 -11.86 5.76 1.28
CA PHE A 307 -12.03 7.14 1.73
C PHE A 307 -10.81 8.01 1.39
N LEU A 308 -9.59 7.53 1.66
CA LEU A 308 -8.35 8.24 1.33
C LEU A 308 -8.17 8.42 -0.19
N PHE A 309 -8.55 7.42 -0.98
CA PHE A 309 -8.53 7.53 -2.44
C PHE A 309 -9.56 8.51 -2.99
N LEU A 310 -10.77 8.58 -2.44
CA LEU A 310 -11.73 9.62 -2.81
C LEU A 310 -11.19 11.02 -2.47
N PHE A 311 -10.50 11.17 -1.33
CA PHE A 311 -9.86 12.44 -0.99
C PHE A 311 -8.69 12.77 -1.92
N LEU A 312 -7.94 11.77 -2.39
CA LEU A 312 -6.94 11.95 -3.44
C LEU A 312 -7.56 12.38 -4.77
N VAL A 313 -8.67 11.77 -5.19
CA VAL A 313 -9.42 12.21 -6.38
C VAL A 313 -9.82 13.68 -6.26
N TYR A 314 -10.28 14.12 -5.08
CA TYR A 314 -10.59 15.52 -4.83
C TYR A 314 -9.37 16.44 -4.97
N VAL A 315 -8.24 16.09 -4.34
CA VAL A 315 -6.98 16.85 -4.46
C VAL A 315 -6.52 16.94 -5.93
N LEU A 316 -6.59 15.82 -6.67
CA LEU A 316 -6.21 15.79 -8.08
C LEU A 316 -7.17 16.57 -8.97
N HIS A 317 -8.46 16.60 -8.64
CA HIS A 317 -9.44 17.44 -9.29
C HIS A 317 -9.09 18.93 -9.13
N LEU A 318 -8.76 19.37 -7.90
CA LEU A 318 -8.32 20.74 -7.65
C LEU A 318 -7.04 21.08 -8.43
N LYS A 319 -6.06 20.17 -8.43
CA LYS A 319 -4.82 20.32 -9.21
C LYS A 319 -5.07 20.40 -10.71
N LEU A 320 -5.99 19.60 -11.26
CA LEU A 320 -6.36 19.63 -12.67
C LEU A 320 -6.95 20.99 -13.04
N ARG A 321 -7.87 21.51 -12.23
CA ARG A 321 -8.43 22.86 -12.44
C ARG A 321 -7.37 23.94 -12.31
N PHE A 322 -6.47 23.80 -11.35
CA PHE A 322 -5.35 24.71 -11.15
C PHE A 322 -4.47 24.80 -12.41
N ILE A 323 -3.98 23.68 -12.95
CA ILE A 323 -3.11 23.66 -14.14
C ILE A 323 -3.80 24.21 -15.39
N ILE A 324 -5.12 24.06 -15.50
CA ILE A 324 -5.88 24.59 -16.64
C ILE A 324 -6.18 26.09 -16.48
N SER A 325 -6.11 26.62 -15.25
CA SER A 325 -6.38 28.04 -14.98
C SER A 325 -5.23 28.96 -15.40
N PRO A 326 -5.51 30.23 -15.77
CA PRO A 326 -4.47 31.22 -16.05
C PRO A 326 -3.49 31.41 -14.88
N VAL A 327 -4.00 31.38 -13.64
CA VAL A 327 -3.20 31.53 -12.42
C VAL A 327 -2.20 30.38 -12.26
N GLY A 328 -2.65 29.14 -12.50
CA GLY A 328 -1.78 27.98 -12.36
C GLY A 328 -0.72 27.89 -13.47
N LEU A 329 -1.03 28.34 -14.68
CA LEU A 329 -0.04 28.47 -15.76
C LEU A 329 1.06 29.46 -15.38
N PHE A 330 0.69 30.66 -14.91
CA PHE A 330 1.64 31.67 -14.45
C PHE A 330 2.49 31.15 -13.27
N TYR A 331 1.87 30.51 -12.28
CA TYR A 331 2.56 29.98 -11.11
C TYR A 331 3.55 28.87 -11.49
N GLY A 332 3.16 27.95 -12.38
CA GLY A 332 4.03 26.87 -12.87
C GLY A 332 5.24 27.40 -13.64
N GLU A 333 5.03 28.41 -14.49
CA GLU A 333 6.12 29.08 -15.21
C GLU A 333 7.11 29.73 -14.23
N LYS A 334 6.61 30.48 -13.25
CA LYS A 334 7.45 31.12 -12.23
C LYS A 334 8.20 30.12 -11.37
N LEU A 335 7.60 28.99 -11.02
CA LEU A 335 8.27 27.89 -10.31
C LEU A 335 9.42 27.28 -11.09
N SER A 336 9.28 27.19 -12.42
CA SER A 336 10.31 26.60 -13.28
C SER A 336 11.46 27.56 -13.60
N THR A 337 11.17 28.87 -13.68
CA THR A 337 12.14 29.90 -14.11
C THR A 337 12.76 30.67 -12.96
N GLN A 338 12.01 30.91 -11.88
CA GLN A 338 12.42 31.75 -10.74
C GLN A 338 11.89 31.16 -9.41
N PRO A 339 12.31 29.94 -9.02
CA PRO A 339 11.75 29.23 -7.87
C PRO A 339 11.91 29.99 -6.53
N GLY A 340 12.94 30.83 -6.39
CA GLY A 340 13.17 31.64 -5.18
C GLY A 340 12.23 32.84 -5.03
N GLN A 341 11.45 33.19 -6.06
CA GLN A 341 10.49 34.30 -6.02
C GLN A 341 9.04 33.84 -5.80
N VAL A 342 8.83 32.53 -5.63
CA VAL A 342 7.51 31.93 -5.54
C VAL A 342 7.37 31.21 -4.22
N THR A 343 6.39 31.60 -3.43
CA THR A 343 6.04 30.88 -2.20
C THR A 343 5.18 29.66 -2.52
N ARG A 344 5.11 28.70 -1.59
CA ARG A 344 4.24 27.52 -1.74
C ARG A 344 2.80 27.92 -2.06
N TRP A 345 2.19 27.25 -3.04
CA TRP A 345 0.78 27.42 -3.35
C TRP A 345 -0.07 27.05 -2.13
N ARG A 346 -0.95 27.96 -1.71
CA ARG A 346 -1.90 27.75 -0.62
C ARG A 346 -3.31 27.81 -1.14
N ASP A 347 -4.08 26.76 -0.90
CA ASP A 347 -5.49 26.68 -1.26
C ASP A 347 -6.39 26.57 -0.03
N GLU A 348 -7.66 26.22 -0.25
CA GLU A 348 -8.64 26.02 0.80
C GLU A 348 -8.28 24.86 1.75
N ILE A 349 -7.56 23.83 1.27
CA ILE A 349 -7.05 22.72 2.10
C ILE A 349 -5.97 23.25 3.03
N ASP A 350 -5.03 24.05 2.52
CA ASP A 350 -4.02 24.71 3.36
C ASP A 350 -4.68 25.63 4.39
N ASN A 351 -5.71 26.38 4.00
CA ASN A 351 -6.45 27.26 4.90
C ASN A 351 -7.23 26.48 5.97
N LEU A 352 -7.79 25.31 5.63
CA LEU A 352 -8.44 24.41 6.58
C LEU A 352 -7.43 23.87 7.60
N ILE A 353 -6.29 23.34 7.13
CA ILE A 353 -5.19 22.85 7.98
C ILE A 353 -4.71 23.97 8.89
N LEU A 354 -4.41 25.16 8.34
CA LEU A 354 -3.97 26.30 9.11
C LEU A 354 -5.02 26.74 10.14
N LYS A 355 -6.32 26.76 9.82
CA LYS A 355 -7.39 27.06 10.78
C LYS A 355 -7.45 26.05 11.93
N LEU A 356 -7.24 24.75 11.65
CA LEU A 356 -7.20 23.70 12.66
C LEU A 356 -6.00 23.85 13.62
N PHE A 357 -4.83 24.25 13.11
CA PHE A 357 -3.64 24.49 13.93
C PHE A 357 -3.63 25.86 14.62
N THR A 358 -4.17 26.92 14.01
CA THR A 358 -4.17 28.29 14.55
C THR A 358 -5.28 28.58 15.55
N LYS A 359 -6.39 27.81 15.56
CA LYS A 359 -7.39 27.90 16.65
C LYS A 359 -6.76 27.67 18.03
N ARG A 360 -5.74 26.81 18.12
CA ARG A 360 -4.99 26.55 19.36
C ARG A 360 -4.06 27.72 19.73
N ALA A 361 -3.42 28.37 18.77
CA ALA A 361 -2.56 29.53 19.02
C ALA A 361 -3.37 30.77 19.48
N GLN A 362 -4.59 30.94 18.99
CA GLN A 362 -5.49 32.01 19.44
C GLN A 362 -6.08 31.73 20.83
N SER A 363 -6.36 30.47 21.20
CA SER A 363 -6.80 30.15 22.57
C SER A 363 -5.70 30.39 23.61
N THR A 364 -4.44 30.05 23.31
CA THR A 364 -3.31 30.30 24.23
C THR A 364 -3.02 31.79 24.40
N LYS A 365 -3.13 32.59 23.32
CA LYS A 365 -3.05 34.07 23.42
C LYS A 365 -4.21 34.69 24.19
N ARG A 366 -5.43 34.12 24.09
CA ARG A 366 -6.58 34.57 24.89
C ARG A 366 -6.42 34.25 26.37
N VAL A 367 -5.91 33.07 26.73
CA VAL A 367 -5.66 32.69 28.13
C VAL A 367 -4.50 33.51 28.73
N ALA A 368 -3.42 33.75 27.98
CA ALA A 368 -2.34 34.62 28.41
C ALA A 368 -2.78 36.07 28.64
N ASN A 369 -3.66 36.62 27.79
CA ASN A 369 -4.21 37.97 27.96
C ASN A 369 -5.28 38.09 29.06
N ILE A 370 -5.93 36.99 29.46
CA ILE A 370 -6.83 36.98 30.61
C ILE A 370 -6.04 36.96 31.92
N ASN A 371 -4.92 36.22 31.96
CA ASN A 371 -4.06 36.16 33.15
C ASN A 371 -3.22 37.44 33.35
N ASN A 372 -2.80 38.12 32.27
CA ASN A 372 -2.13 39.42 32.35
C ASN A 372 -3.06 40.61 32.67
N LYS A 373 -4.38 40.41 32.69
CA LYS A 373 -5.35 41.42 33.15
C LYS A 373 -5.82 41.23 34.60
N ARG A 374 -5.25 40.24 35.30
CA ARG A 374 -5.55 39.92 36.71
C ARG A 374 -4.31 39.90 37.61
N GLY A 375 -3.17 40.38 37.12
CA GLY A 375 -1.93 40.56 37.88
C GLY A 375 -1.67 42.02 38.19
#